data_AF-A0A422QIN4-F1
#
_entry.id   AF-A0A422QIN4-F1
#
_cell.length_a   1.000
_cell.length_b   1.000
_cell.length_c   1.000
_cell.angle_alpha   90.00
_cell.angle_beta   90.00
_cell.angle_gamma   90.00
#
_symmetry.space_group_name_H-M   'P 1'
#
loop_
_entity.id
_entity.type
_entity.pdbx_description
1 polymer ?
#
loop_
_entity_poly.entity_id
_entity_poly.type
_entity_poly.pdbx_seq_one_letter_code
_entity_poly.pdbx_strand_id
1 'polypeptide(L)'
;MRDYTERDAAFSKELTAINESGAGKQSTDMRTAPSLQLLRAVVKKGVSLDTMLERIVQGVEMGLWEPWLSSFGIEIRGVNYAKGEQRNARLALDMSLACKVNSVFANAGITNWRSLVAEDCAQIKIDKPTVSSGAKLYAIFYLDAPGK
;
A
#
# COMPACT_ATOMS: atom_id res chain seq x y z
N MET A 1 23.28 1.24 20.62
CA MET A 1 23.48 0.32 19.48
C MET A 1 22.22 -0.51 19.38
N ARG A 2 21.50 -0.48 18.24
CA ARG A 2 20.24 -1.22 18.09
C ARG A 2 20.62 -2.66 17.73
N ASP A 3 20.21 -3.64 18.53
CA ASP A 3 20.46 -5.05 18.23
C ASP A 3 19.73 -5.40 16.93
N TYR A 4 20.50 -5.62 15.87
CA TYR A 4 19.98 -6.11 14.59
C TYR A 4 19.58 -7.56 14.79
N THR A 5 18.28 -7.84 14.73
CA THR A 5 17.76 -9.19 14.87
C THR A 5 17.87 -9.95 13.55
N GLU A 6 17.83 -11.28 13.58
CA GLU A 6 17.77 -12.11 12.36
C GLU A 6 16.62 -11.69 11.43
N ARG A 7 15.52 -11.19 12.02
CA ARG A 7 14.36 -10.68 11.29
C ARG A 7 14.65 -9.41 10.50
N ASP A 8 15.48 -8.51 11.04
CA ASP A 8 15.91 -7.29 10.34
C ASP A 8 16.84 -7.63 9.17
N ALA A 9 17.71 -8.62 9.34
CA ALA A 9 18.59 -9.10 8.27
C ALA A 9 17.80 -9.77 7.13
N ALA A 10 16.81 -10.61 7.46
CA ALA A 10 15.92 -11.21 6.47
C ALA A 10 15.10 -10.14 5.72
N PHE A 11 14.54 -9.17 6.44
CA PHE A 11 13.81 -8.06 5.82
C PHE A 11 14.68 -7.17 4.95
N SER A 12 15.95 -6.95 5.32
CA SER A 12 16.90 -6.19 4.51
C SER A 12 17.21 -6.89 3.18
N LYS A 13 17.33 -8.23 3.18
CA LYS A 13 17.48 -9.01 1.95
C LYS A 13 16.22 -8.95 1.08
N GLU A 14 15.05 -9.07 1.69
CA GLU A 14 13.76 -8.93 1.00
C GLU A 14 13.62 -7.54 0.35
N LEU A 15 14.00 -6.47 1.06
CA LEU A 15 14.00 -5.10 0.56
C LEU A 15 14.87 -4.93 -0.69
N THR A 16 16.08 -5.46 -0.68
CA THR A 16 16.97 -5.42 -1.84
C THR A 16 16.33 -6.14 -3.03
N ALA A 17 15.80 -7.34 -2.82
CA ALA A 17 15.14 -8.10 -3.88
C ALA A 17 13.92 -7.38 -4.47
N ILE A 18 13.09 -6.75 -3.61
CA ILE A 18 11.94 -5.94 -4.05
C ILE A 18 12.41 -4.74 -4.89
N ASN A 19 13.46 -4.06 -4.45
CA ASN A 19 13.99 -2.90 -5.15
C ASN A 19 14.61 -3.28 -6.51
N GLU A 20 15.28 -4.42 -6.60
CA GLU A 20 15.84 -4.97 -7.84
C GLU A 20 14.75 -5.45 -8.82
N SER A 21 13.69 -6.06 -8.29
CA SER A 21 12.56 -6.57 -9.07
C SER A 21 11.78 -5.45 -9.77
N GLY A 22 11.68 -4.29 -9.11
CA GLY A 22 11.02 -3.11 -9.66
C GLY A 22 9.49 -3.13 -9.59
N ALA A 23 8.90 -1.94 -9.71
CA ALA A 23 7.46 -1.70 -9.66
C ALA A 23 6.81 -1.72 -11.06
N GLY A 24 5.48 -1.73 -11.10
CA GLY A 24 4.70 -1.43 -12.31
C GLY A 24 4.64 -2.55 -13.34
N LYS A 25 4.79 -3.80 -12.91
CA LYS A 25 4.71 -4.98 -13.80
C LYS A 25 3.26 -5.37 -14.08
N GLN A 26 2.36 -5.06 -13.16
CA GLN A 26 0.94 -5.37 -13.23
C GLN A 26 0.10 -4.10 -12.99
N SER A 27 -1.07 -4.21 -12.37
CA SER A 27 -2.01 -3.08 -12.28
C SER A 27 -1.64 -2.14 -11.16
N THR A 28 -1.30 -0.90 -11.49
CA THR A 28 -0.95 0.16 -10.54
C THR A 28 -2.16 0.84 -9.86
N ASP A 29 -3.39 0.49 -10.26
CA ASP A 29 -4.61 0.96 -9.59
C ASP A 29 -4.96 0.02 -8.43
N MET A 30 -5.07 0.57 -7.22
CA MET A 30 -5.34 -0.19 -6.01
C MET A 30 -6.64 -1.00 -6.07
N ARG A 31 -7.63 -0.56 -6.88
CA ARG A 31 -8.92 -1.24 -7.10
C ARG A 31 -8.80 -2.50 -7.96
N THR A 32 -7.76 -2.60 -8.79
CA THR A 32 -7.62 -3.68 -9.77
C THR A 32 -6.34 -4.50 -9.62
N ALA A 33 -5.36 -4.04 -8.83
CA ALA A 33 -4.16 -4.80 -8.44
C ALA A 33 -4.50 -6.22 -7.92
N PRO A 34 -4.12 -7.32 -8.60
CA PRO A 34 -4.44 -8.67 -8.16
C PRO A 34 -3.87 -9.03 -6.79
N SER A 35 -2.64 -8.59 -6.47
CA SER A 35 -2.01 -8.79 -5.16
C SER A 35 -2.80 -8.21 -3.99
N LEU A 36 -3.69 -7.24 -4.24
CA LEU A 36 -4.50 -6.59 -3.21
C LEU A 36 -5.90 -7.20 -3.07
N GLN A 37 -6.25 -8.23 -3.84
CA GLN A 37 -7.60 -8.82 -3.82
C GLN A 37 -8.05 -9.21 -2.41
N LEU A 38 -7.18 -9.90 -1.64
CA LEU A 38 -7.48 -10.28 -0.25
C LEU A 38 -7.69 -9.06 0.64
N LEU A 39 -6.84 -8.05 0.49
CA LEU A 39 -6.89 -6.83 1.28
C LEU A 39 -8.16 -6.03 0.97
N ARG A 40 -8.55 -5.94 -0.31
CA ARG A 40 -9.76 -5.27 -0.77
C ARG A 40 -11.03 -5.87 -0.17
N ALA A 41 -11.05 -7.18 0.06
CA ALA A 41 -12.18 -7.90 0.66
C ALA A 41 -12.33 -7.67 2.18
N VAL A 42 -11.31 -7.15 2.87
CA VAL A 42 -11.36 -6.95 4.32
C VAL A 42 -12.38 -5.86 4.68
N VAL A 43 -13.28 -6.19 5.60
CA VAL A 43 -14.32 -5.29 6.12
C VAL A 43 -13.90 -4.67 7.44
N LYS A 44 -14.01 -3.35 7.55
CA LYS A 44 -13.82 -2.58 8.79
C LYS A 44 -14.99 -1.62 8.96
N LYS A 45 -15.59 -1.61 10.17
CA LYS A 45 -16.74 -0.74 10.51
C LYS A 45 -17.88 -0.85 9.47
N GLY A 46 -18.16 -2.06 8.99
CA GLY A 46 -19.26 -2.34 8.05
C GLY A 46 -18.98 -1.98 6.57
N VAL A 47 -17.77 -1.52 6.22
CA VAL A 47 -17.39 -1.17 4.85
C VAL A 47 -16.15 -1.97 4.44
N SER A 48 -16.10 -2.48 3.21
CA SER A 48 -14.89 -3.13 2.68
C SER A 48 -13.88 -2.09 2.19
N LEU A 49 -12.60 -2.46 2.11
CA LEU A 49 -11.60 -1.59 1.49
C LEU A 49 -11.97 -1.29 0.04
N ASP A 50 -12.43 -2.28 -0.72
CA ASP A 50 -12.90 -2.10 -2.10
C ASP A 50 -13.96 -0.99 -2.22
N THR A 51 -15.02 -1.06 -1.41
CA THR A 51 -16.06 -0.01 -1.38
C THR A 51 -15.50 1.35 -0.99
N MET A 52 -14.54 1.40 -0.08
CA MET A 52 -13.92 2.66 0.32
C MET A 52 -13.10 3.29 -0.82
N LEU A 53 -12.33 2.49 -1.55
CA LEU A 53 -11.56 2.97 -2.70
C LEU A 53 -12.48 3.54 -3.79
N GLU A 54 -13.62 2.89 -4.05
CA GLU A 54 -14.61 3.41 -5.01
C GLU A 54 -15.23 4.73 -4.55
N ARG A 55 -15.57 4.87 -3.25
CA ARG A 55 -16.10 6.14 -2.73
C ARG A 55 -15.10 7.30 -2.86
N ILE A 56 -13.81 7.02 -2.68
CA ILE A 56 -12.74 8.02 -2.87
C ILE A 56 -12.78 8.55 -4.31
N VAL A 57 -12.78 7.64 -5.29
CA VAL A 57 -12.82 7.96 -6.72
C VAL A 57 -14.11 8.70 -7.08
N GLN A 58 -15.25 8.24 -6.60
CA GLN A 58 -16.56 8.78 -6.98
C GLN A 58 -16.83 10.22 -6.53
N GLY A 59 -16.11 10.75 -5.56
CA GLY A 59 -16.38 12.12 -5.12
C GLY A 59 -17.00 12.27 -3.74
N VAL A 60 -17.62 11.20 -3.23
CA VAL A 60 -18.84 11.29 -2.42
C VAL A 60 -18.60 11.88 -1.03
N GLU A 61 -17.43 11.66 -0.43
CA GLU A 61 -17.06 12.27 0.85
C GLU A 61 -15.67 12.92 0.69
N MET A 62 -15.57 14.21 1.00
CA MET A 62 -14.31 14.96 0.88
C MET A 62 -13.54 14.85 2.20
N GLY A 63 -12.45 14.06 2.20
CA GLY A 63 -11.40 14.15 3.23
C GLY A 63 -11.60 13.35 4.52
N LEU A 64 -12.67 12.57 4.70
CA LEU A 64 -12.90 11.79 5.94
C LEU A 64 -12.32 10.37 5.90
N TRP A 65 -11.56 10.03 4.86
CA TRP A 65 -11.08 8.67 4.60
C TRP A 65 -9.79 8.31 5.32
N GLU A 66 -8.93 9.28 5.61
CA GLU A 66 -7.58 9.07 6.12
C GLU A 66 -7.55 8.27 7.43
N PRO A 67 -8.40 8.57 8.44
CA PRO A 67 -8.43 7.78 9.66
C PRO A 67 -8.87 6.33 9.39
N TRP A 68 -9.77 6.12 8.43
CA TRP A 68 -10.26 4.79 8.09
C TRP A 68 -9.19 3.97 7.34
N LEU A 69 -8.56 4.56 6.31
CA LEU A 69 -7.47 3.95 5.55
C LEU A 69 -6.25 3.63 6.43
N SER A 70 -5.99 4.46 7.45
CA SER A 70 -4.90 4.21 8.39
C SER A 70 -5.04 2.89 9.15
N SER A 71 -6.26 2.34 9.26
CA SER A 71 -6.49 1.02 9.89
C SER A 71 -5.91 -0.15 9.07
N PHE A 72 -5.64 0.09 7.79
CA PHE A 72 -4.95 -0.80 6.86
C PHE A 72 -3.49 -0.40 6.65
N GLY A 73 -2.97 0.60 7.36
CA GLY A 73 -1.64 1.14 7.08
C GLY A 73 -1.55 1.81 5.70
N ILE A 74 -2.67 2.32 5.19
CA ILE A 74 -2.73 3.09 3.94
C ILE A 74 -2.71 4.57 4.28
N GLU A 75 -1.80 5.31 3.65
CA GLU A 75 -1.66 6.76 3.76
C GLU A 75 -2.05 7.42 2.43
N ILE A 76 -2.87 8.48 2.47
CA ILE A 76 -3.11 9.33 1.29
C ILE A 76 -1.90 10.24 1.09
N ARG A 77 -1.28 10.18 -0.09
CA ARG A 77 -0.09 10.96 -0.46
C ARG A 77 -0.39 12.11 -1.41
N GLY A 78 -1.62 12.24 -1.86
CA GLY A 78 -2.11 13.28 -2.76
C GLY A 78 -3.47 12.90 -3.32
N VAL A 79 -4.34 13.88 -3.52
CA VAL A 79 -5.64 13.70 -4.19
C VAL A 79 -5.85 14.88 -5.12
N ASN A 80 -6.23 14.61 -6.36
CA ASN A 80 -6.67 15.65 -7.27
C ASN A 80 -8.18 15.90 -7.08
N TYR A 81 -8.52 17.10 -6.63
CA TYR A 81 -9.91 17.55 -6.46
C TYR A 81 -10.34 18.59 -7.50
N ALA A 82 -9.55 18.79 -8.57
CA ALA A 82 -9.85 19.78 -9.60
C ALA A 82 -11.22 19.52 -10.25
N LYS A 83 -12.06 20.56 -10.33
CA LYS A 83 -13.38 20.47 -10.95
C LYS A 83 -13.23 20.24 -12.46
N GLY A 84 -13.87 19.20 -12.98
CA GLY A 84 -13.85 18.85 -14.41
C GLY A 84 -12.72 17.91 -14.82
N GLU A 85 -11.81 17.56 -13.91
CA GLU A 85 -10.79 16.53 -14.12
C GLU A 85 -11.20 15.20 -13.48
N GLN A 86 -10.63 14.11 -13.98
CA GLN A 86 -10.81 12.79 -13.38
C GLN A 86 -10.19 12.79 -11.98
N ARG A 87 -10.99 12.43 -10.97
CA ARG A 87 -10.52 12.42 -9.58
C ARG A 87 -9.55 11.27 -9.41
N ASN A 88 -8.28 11.60 -9.21
CA ASN A 88 -7.25 10.63 -8.91
C ASN A 88 -6.71 10.80 -7.49
N ALA A 89 -6.22 9.71 -6.92
CA ALA A 89 -5.51 9.73 -5.65
C ALA A 89 -4.22 8.92 -5.73
N ARG A 90 -3.23 9.32 -4.94
CA ARG A 90 -2.01 8.55 -4.71
C ARG A 90 -2.05 8.00 -3.30
N LEU A 91 -2.04 6.68 -3.17
CA LEU A 91 -2.08 5.97 -1.90
C LEU A 91 -0.74 5.29 -1.64
N ALA A 92 -0.31 5.24 -0.39
CA ALA A 92 0.86 4.49 0.04
C ALA A 92 0.43 3.38 1.00
N LEU A 93 0.66 2.13 0.63
CA LEU A 93 0.48 0.98 1.51
C LEU A 93 1.80 0.69 2.24
N ASP A 94 1.75 0.70 3.58
CA ASP A 94 2.88 0.28 4.41
C ASP A 94 3.15 -1.22 4.25
N MET A 95 4.39 -1.55 3.87
CA MET A 95 4.91 -2.91 3.74
C MET A 95 6.07 -3.16 4.71
N SER A 96 6.28 -2.28 5.69
CA SER A 96 7.33 -2.45 6.71
C SER A 96 7.09 -3.67 7.60
N LEU A 97 8.08 -4.07 8.39
CA LEU A 97 7.96 -5.21 9.31
C LEU A 97 6.77 -5.12 10.28
N ALA A 98 6.41 -3.91 10.69
CA ALA A 98 5.31 -3.63 11.62
C ALA A 98 3.98 -3.26 10.92
N CYS A 99 3.87 -3.46 9.60
CA CYS A 99 2.67 -3.05 8.86
C CYS A 99 1.41 -3.81 9.32
N LYS A 100 0.27 -3.12 9.25
CA LYS A 100 -1.03 -3.62 9.75
C LYS A 100 -1.62 -4.75 8.92
N VAL A 101 -1.19 -4.90 7.66
CA VAL A 101 -1.78 -5.84 6.69
C VAL A 101 -1.08 -7.18 6.65
N ASN A 102 0.07 -7.32 7.33
CA ASN A 102 0.85 -8.55 7.31
C ASN A 102 0.03 -9.78 7.73
N SER A 103 -0.85 -9.63 8.73
CA SER A 103 -1.73 -10.73 9.19
C SER A 103 -2.78 -11.14 8.17
N VAL A 104 -3.25 -10.22 7.31
CA VAL A 104 -4.24 -10.53 6.26
C VAL A 104 -3.67 -11.56 5.28
N PHE A 105 -2.45 -11.29 4.81
CA PHE A 105 -1.76 -12.19 3.87
C PHE A 105 -1.23 -13.45 4.53
N ALA A 106 -0.68 -13.34 5.74
CA ALA A 106 -0.17 -14.49 6.48
C ALA A 106 -1.28 -15.51 6.79
N ASN A 107 -2.48 -15.06 7.17
CA ASN A 107 -3.62 -15.95 7.43
C ASN A 107 -4.13 -16.66 6.17
N ALA A 108 -3.87 -16.09 4.99
CA ALA A 108 -4.16 -16.71 3.70
C ALA A 108 -3.00 -17.58 3.18
N GLY A 109 -1.92 -17.76 3.95
CA GLY A 109 -0.75 -18.56 3.55
C GLY A 109 0.18 -17.87 2.56
N ILE A 110 0.02 -16.57 2.31
CA ILE A 110 0.83 -15.81 1.33
C ILE A 110 2.01 -15.16 2.04
N THR A 111 3.14 -15.86 2.06
CA THR A 111 4.35 -15.43 2.79
C THR A 111 5.18 -14.39 2.04
N ASN A 112 5.16 -14.40 0.71
CA ASN A 112 5.90 -13.48 -0.17
C ASN A 112 5.09 -12.26 -0.63
N TRP A 113 4.02 -11.91 0.09
CA TRP A 113 3.04 -10.91 -0.35
C TRP A 113 3.64 -9.55 -0.69
N ARG A 114 4.70 -9.09 0.00
CA ARG A 114 5.35 -7.80 -0.29
C ARG A 114 5.93 -7.76 -1.70
N SER A 115 6.46 -8.88 -2.17
CA SER A 115 6.98 -8.99 -3.53
C SER A 115 5.83 -8.89 -4.55
N LEU A 116 4.72 -9.59 -4.29
CA LEU A 116 3.52 -9.51 -5.15
C LEU A 116 2.95 -8.09 -5.22
N VAL A 117 2.84 -7.43 -4.05
CA VAL A 117 2.37 -6.04 -3.96
C VAL A 117 3.34 -5.07 -4.64
N ALA A 118 4.64 -5.33 -4.59
CA ALA A 118 5.62 -4.50 -5.28
C ALA A 118 5.46 -4.55 -6.81
N GLU A 119 5.12 -5.70 -7.38
CA GLU A 119 4.89 -5.85 -8.81
C GLU A 119 3.63 -5.11 -9.30
N ASP A 120 2.64 -4.99 -8.42
CA ASP A 120 1.36 -4.30 -8.67
C ASP A 120 1.38 -2.81 -8.30
N CYS A 121 2.47 -2.25 -7.80
CA CYS A 121 2.47 -0.84 -7.41
C CYS A 121 3.04 0.05 -8.52
N ALA A 122 2.72 1.35 -8.50
CA ALA A 122 3.31 2.34 -9.39
C ALA A 122 4.76 2.66 -9.02
N GLN A 123 5.08 2.64 -7.73
CA GLN A 123 6.40 3.00 -7.23
C GLN A 123 6.65 2.34 -5.87
N ILE A 124 7.89 1.90 -5.66
CA ILE A 124 8.40 1.53 -4.34
C ILE A 124 9.13 2.72 -3.72
N LYS A 125 8.81 3.02 -2.46
CA LYS A 125 9.52 4.01 -1.65
C LYS A 125 10.12 3.34 -0.42
N ILE A 126 11.43 3.46 -0.27
CA ILE A 126 12.19 2.94 0.86
C ILE A 126 12.74 4.12 1.65
N ASP A 127 12.31 4.27 2.90
CA ASP A 127 12.93 5.21 3.83
C ASP A 127 13.97 4.45 4.65
N LYS A 128 15.22 4.92 4.55
CA LYS A 128 16.34 4.33 5.30
C LYS A 128 16.06 4.39 6.80
N PRO A 129 16.50 3.37 7.57
CA PRO A 129 16.37 3.40 9.01
C PRO A 129 17.12 4.62 9.58
N THR A 130 16.56 5.19 10.65
CA THR A 130 17.21 6.23 11.45
C THR A 130 17.59 5.67 12.82
N VAL A 131 18.23 6.49 13.65
CA VAL A 131 18.56 6.11 15.04
C VAL A 131 17.30 5.73 15.83
N SER A 132 16.16 6.37 15.55
CA SER A 132 14.89 6.17 16.26
C SER A 132 13.89 5.26 15.51
N SER A 133 13.95 5.18 14.17
CA SER A 133 13.00 4.41 13.36
C SER A 133 13.64 3.28 12.56
N GLY A 134 13.00 2.12 12.50
CA GLY A 134 13.38 1.05 11.56
C GLY A 134 13.20 1.48 10.11
N ALA A 135 13.68 0.67 9.16
CA ALA A 135 13.47 0.90 7.74
C ALA A 135 11.96 0.89 7.43
N LYS A 136 11.50 1.82 6.60
CA LYS A 136 10.12 1.83 6.12
C LYS A 136 10.07 1.50 4.64
N LEU A 137 9.06 0.74 4.26
CA LEU A 137 8.79 0.35 2.89
C LEU A 137 7.35 0.68 2.56
N TYR A 138 7.15 1.40 1.47
CA TYR A 138 5.83 1.75 0.98
C TYR A 138 5.68 1.35 -0.49
N ALA A 139 4.56 0.71 -0.81
CA ALA A 139 4.09 0.56 -2.18
C ALA A 139 3.11 1.69 -2.51
N ILE A 140 3.40 2.43 -3.58
CA ILE A 140 2.59 3.56 -4.04
C ILE A 140 1.62 3.07 -5.11
N PHE A 141 0.34 3.34 -4.92
CA PHE A 141 -0.73 3.02 -5.86
C PHE A 141 -1.41 4.31 -6.31
N TYR A 142 -2.03 4.24 -7.48
CA TYR A 142 -2.99 5.24 -7.91
C TYR A 142 -4.41 4.75 -7.67
N LEU A 143 -5.34 5.69 -7.61
CA LEU A 143 -6.76 5.47 -7.83
C LEU A 143 -7.14 6.29 -9.05
N ASP A 144 -7.74 5.63 -10.05
CA ASP A 144 -8.33 6.29 -11.22
C ASP A 144 -7.32 7.21 -11.93
N ALA A 145 -6.09 6.72 -12.11
CA ALA A 145 -5.08 7.44 -12.88
C ALA A 145 -5.62 7.71 -14.29
N PRO A 146 -5.46 8.95 -14.84
CA PRO A 146 -5.84 9.21 -16.22
C PRO A 146 -5.12 8.19 -17.11
N GLY A 147 -5.88 7.56 -18.01
CA GLY A 147 -5.32 6.63 -18.99
C GLY A 147 -4.17 7.32 -19.72
N LYS A 148 -3.03 6.63 -19.82
CA LYS A 148 -1.88 7.10 -20.61
C LYS A 148 -2.28 7.39 -22.05
#